data_AF-A0AAW9H5D6-F1
#
_entry.id   AF-A0AAW9H5D6-F1
#
_cell.length_a   1.000
_cell.length_b   1.000
_cell.length_c   1.000
_cell.angle_alpha   90.00
_cell.angle_beta   90.00
_cell.angle_gamma   90.00
#
_symmetry.space_group_name_H-M   'P 1'
#
loop_
_entity.id
_entity.type
_entity.pdbx_description
1 polymer ?
#
loop_
_entity_poly.entity_id
_entity_poly.type
_entity_poly.pdbx_seq_one_letter_code
_entity_poly.pdbx_strand_id
1 'polypeptide(L)' 'MATTKTATLTIRLDPGLKDALRTAAQVEHRSIANMIEMLIREHCMKNDIAIEQSKKSDQRGER' A
#
# COMPACT_ATOMS: atom_id res chain seq x y z
N MET A 1 -8.77 -14.99 -11.42
CA MET A 1 -8.77 -13.67 -10.75
C MET A 1 -7.68 -13.69 -9.69
N ALA A 2 -6.63 -12.88 -9.84
CA ALA A 2 -5.41 -12.97 -9.02
C ALA A 2 -5.73 -12.64 -7.56
N THR A 3 -5.30 -13.51 -6.65
CA THR A 3 -5.41 -13.29 -5.20
C THR A 3 -4.49 -12.14 -4.82
N THR A 4 -5.04 -10.93 -4.70
CA THR A 4 -4.33 -9.78 -4.13
C THR A 4 -3.95 -10.15 -2.70
N LYS A 5 -2.69 -10.56 -2.52
CA LYS A 5 -2.12 -10.87 -1.20
C LYS A 5 -2.02 -9.57 -0.41
N THR A 6 -3.03 -9.29 0.40
CA THR A 6 -2.99 -8.20 1.36
C THR A 6 -2.24 -8.67 2.61
N ALA A 7 -1.28 -7.89 3.08
CA ALA A 7 -0.59 -8.12 4.34
C ALA A 7 -1.05 -7.09 5.38
N THR A 8 -1.26 -7.51 6.63
CA THR A 8 -1.63 -6.61 7.72
C THR A 8 -0.40 -5.83 8.18
N LEU A 9 -0.51 -4.50 8.19
CA LEU A 9 0.54 -3.59 8.66
C LEU A 9 0.05 -2.86 9.92
N THR A 10 0.74 -3.04 11.04
CA THR A 10 0.45 -2.33 12.30
C THR A 10 1.45 -1.18 12.45
N ILE A 11 0.94 0.06 12.43
CA ILE A 11 1.75 1.28 12.62
C ILE A 11 1.28 2.04 13.87
N ARG A 12 2.25 2.63 14.58
CA ARG A 12 1.98 3.61 15.65
C ARG A 12 2.26 4.99 15.08
N LEU A 13 1.28 5.88 15.22
CA LEU A 13 1.36 7.25 14.74
C LEU A 13 0.78 8.18 15.80
N ASP A 14 1.19 9.43 15.74
CA ASP A 14 0.68 10.47 16.61
C ASP A 14 -0.84 10.66 16.39
N PRO A 15 -1.64 10.86 17.45
CA PRO A 15 -3.09 11.05 17.32
C PRO A 15 -3.46 12.19 16.37
N GLY A 16 -2.68 13.28 16.33
CA GLY A 16 -2.93 14.38 15.39
C GLY A 16 -2.75 13.95 13.93
N LEU A 17 -1.73 13.13 13.66
CA LEU A 17 -1.47 12.61 12.31
C LEU A 17 -2.54 11.60 11.86
N LYS A 18 -3.11 10.84 12.80
CA LYS A 18 -4.21 9.90 12.53
C LYS A 18 -5.43 10.63 11.98
N ASP A 19 -5.77 11.75 12.61
CA ASP A 19 -6.95 12.53 12.25
C ASP A 19 -6.76 13.24 10.89
N ALA A 20 -5.56 13.79 10.66
CA ALA A 20 -5.19 14.34 9.36
C ALA A 20 -5.24 13.28 8.25
N LEU A 21 -4.70 12.08 8.48
CA LEU A 21 -4.74 10.97 7.52
C LEU A 21 -6.18 10.52 7.24
N ARG A 22 -7.01 10.43 8.28
CA ARG A 22 -8.44 10.10 8.13
C ARG A 22 -9.19 11.17 7.33
N THR A 23 -8.88 12.44 7.55
CA THR A 23 -9.46 13.55 6.79
C THR A 23 -9.05 13.48 5.33
N ALA A 24 -7.77 13.30 5.04
CA ALA A 24 -7.27 13.16 3.68
C ALA A 24 -7.91 11.97 2.94
N ALA A 25 -8.01 10.82 3.60
CA ALA A 25 -8.66 9.63 3.05
C ALA A 25 -10.15 9.87 2.74
N GLN A 26 -10.86 10.58 3.62
CA GLN A 26 -12.27 10.95 3.40
C GLN A 26 -12.44 11.91 2.22
N VAL A 27 -11.57 12.91 2.08
CA VAL A 27 -11.58 13.87 0.97
C VAL A 27 -11.38 13.16 -0.37
N GLU A 28 -10.49 12.17 -0.42
CA GLU A 28 -10.26 11.37 -1.63
C GLU A 28 -11.26 10.22 -1.85
N HIS A 29 -12.27 10.09 -0.99
CA HIS A 29 -13.26 9.00 -1.03
C HIS A 29 -12.62 7.60 -1.02
N ARG A 30 -11.47 7.43 -0.34
CA ARG A 30 -10.80 6.13 -0.21
C ARG A 30 -10.62 5.74 1.26
N SER A 31 -10.48 4.44 1.49
CA SER A 31 -10.13 3.92 2.82
C SER A 31 -8.74 4.38 3.24
N ILE A 32 -8.52 4.51 4.56
CA ILE A 32 -7.21 4.84 5.15
C ILE A 32 -6.11 3.88 4.65
N ALA A 33 -6.42 2.59 4.50
CA ALA A 33 -5.48 1.60 3.95
C ALA A 33 -5.03 1.95 2.52
N ASN A 34 -5.98 2.31 1.64
CA ASN A 34 -5.67 2.72 0.27
C ASN A 34 -4.87 4.03 0.23
N MET A 35 -5.17 4.97 1.13
CA MET A 35 -4.41 6.21 1.26
C MET A 35 -2.96 5.93 1.65
N ILE A 36 -2.75 5.04 2.64
CA ILE A 36 -1.41 4.61 3.06
C ILE A 36 -0.68 3.89 1.90
N GLU A 37 -1.35 3.00 1.17
CA GLU A 37 -0.75 2.34 0.00
C GLU A 37 -0.28 3.35 -1.05
N MET A 38 -1.08 4.37 -1.35
CA MET A 38 -0.72 5.40 -2.32
C MET A 38 0.48 6.21 -1.83
N LEU A 39 0.49 6.63 -0.56
CA LEU A 39 1.61 7.35 0.04
C LEU A 39 2.90 6.54 0.02
N ILE A 40 2.84 5.24 0.31
CA ILE A 40 3.99 4.34 0.25
C ILE A 40 4.49 4.20 -1.18
N ARG A 41 3.60 4.01 -2.16
CA ARG A 41 3.96 3.92 -3.58
C ARG A 41 4.61 5.20 -4.09
N GLU A 42 3.99 6.35 -3.83
CA GLU A 42 4.54 7.67 -4.17
C GLU A 42 5.91 7.90 -3.54
N HIS A 43 6.06 7.55 -2.27
CA HIS A 43 7.35 7.67 -1.57
C HIS A 43 8.41 6.77 -2.21
N CYS A 44 8.10 5.51 -2.50
CA CYS A 44 9.04 4.60 -3.14
C CYS A 44 9.42 5.07 -4.56
N MET A 45 8.44 5.54 -5.35
CA MET A 45 8.68 6.08 -6.68
C MET A 45 9.60 7.31 -6.64
N LYS A 46 9.43 8.19 -5.65
CA LYS A 46 10.28 9.39 -5.47
C LYS A 46 11.68 9.06 -4.95
N ASN A 47 11.84 7.98 -4.21
CA ASN A 47 13.11 7.56 -3.60
C ASN A 47 13.82 6.45 -4.39
N ASP A 48 13.32 6.09 -5.59
CA ASP A 48 13.83 4.98 -6.40
C ASP A 48 13.91 3.63 -5.64
N ILE A 49 12.99 3.43 -4.69
CA ILE A 49 12.91 2.18 -3.92
C ILE A 49 12.12 1.19 -4.76
N ALA A 50 12.79 0.14 -5.24
CA ALA A 50 12.15 -0.95 -5.96
C ALA A 50 11.12 -1.65 -5.06
N ILE A 51 9.83 -1.33 -5.24
CA ILE A 51 8.75 -2.14 -4.69
C ILE A 51 8.73 -3.42 -5.54
N GLU A 52 9.42 -4.46 -5.07
CA GLU A 52 9.21 -5.82 -5.57
C GLU A 52 7.76 -6.22 -5.25
N GLN A 53 6.84 -5.81 -6.14
CA GLN A 53 5.54 -6.43 -6.23
C GLN A 53 5.84 -7.90 -6.41
N SER A 54 5.53 -8.72 -5.41
CA SER A 54 5.77 -10.16 -5.43
C SER A 54 5.19 -10.73 -6.72
N LYS A 55 6.01 -10.76 -7.79
CA LYS A 55 5.86 -11.62 -8.94
C LYS A 55 6.06 -12.98 -8.34
N LYS A 56 4.98 -13.53 -7.80
CA LYS A 56 4.86 -14.97 -7.63
C LYS A 56 5.08 -15.48 -9.04
N SER A 57 6.27 -16.04 -9.24
CA SER A 57 6.75 -16.61 -10.47
C SER A 57 5.62 -17.40 -11.10
N ASP A 58 5.15 -16.89 -12.23
CA ASP A 58 4.58 -17.71 -13.29
C ASP A 58 5.71 -18.62 -13.78
N GLN A 59 5.99 -19.66 -12.99
CA GLN A 59 6.87 -20.76 -13.33
C GLN A 59 6.20 -22.03 -12.82
N ARG A 60 5.06 -22.37 -13.43
CA ARG A 60 4.72 -23.77 -13.64
C ARG A 60 4.61 -23.98 -15.13
N GLY A 61 5.76 -23.89 -15.79
CA GLY A 61 5.97 -24.45 -17.11
C GLY A 61 5.68 -25.96 -17.05
N GLU A 62 4.84 -26.38 -17.98
CA GLU A 62 5.03 -27.53 -18.86
C GLU A 62 5.85 -28.70 -18.28
N ARG A 63 5.15 -29.78 -17.96
CA ARG A 63 5.50 -31.17 -18.30
C ARG A 63 4.28 -32.05 -18.21
#